data_AF-A0AAJ1XCY3-F1
#
_entry.id   AF-A0AAJ1XCY3-F1
#
_cell.length_a   1.000
_cell.length_b   1.000
_cell.length_c   1.000
_cell.angle_alpha   90.00
_cell.angle_beta   90.00
_cell.angle_gamma   90.00
#
_symmetry.space_group_name_H-M   'P 1'
#
loop_
_entity.id
_entity.type
_entity.pdbx_description
1 polymer ?
#
loop_
_entity_poly.entity_id
_entity_poly.type
_entity_poly.pdbx_seq_one_letter_code
_entity_poly.pdbx_strand_id
1 'polypeptide(L)'
;MNYSNLLKRFPEVNEVYILVNSFELYLGTQKIKIKIQQGIKNRKYSYSNSHHYHGSKQAGPYTSSRCVMIDSELEALHGAIEELTNFYDENDYNAKWIENEDF
;
A
#
# COMPACT_ATOMS: atom_id res chain seq x y z
N MET A 1 -10.30 -19.87 -8.63
CA MET A 1 -9.45 -20.86 -7.92
C MET A 1 -9.80 -20.79 -6.42
N ASN A 2 -10.06 -21.92 -5.75
CA ASN A 2 -10.45 -21.92 -4.32
C ASN A 2 -9.20 -22.07 -3.44
N TYR A 3 -8.63 -20.94 -3.03
CA TYR A 3 -7.42 -20.89 -2.20
C TYR A 3 -7.66 -21.22 -0.73
N SER A 4 -8.91 -21.39 -0.29
CA SER A 4 -9.22 -21.74 1.11
C SER A 4 -8.69 -23.11 1.53
N ASN A 5 -8.41 -23.99 0.56
CA ASN A 5 -7.81 -25.30 0.83
C ASN A 5 -6.28 -25.23 1.07
N LEU A 6 -5.60 -24.14 0.68
CA LEU A 6 -4.17 -23.95 0.98
C LEU A 6 -3.95 -23.84 2.49
N LEU A 7 -4.75 -23.02 3.19
CA LEU A 7 -4.64 -22.83 4.63
C LEU A 7 -4.95 -24.12 5.42
N LYS A 8 -5.80 -25.01 4.88
CA LYS A 8 -6.06 -26.33 5.48
C LYS A 8 -4.88 -27.29 5.30
N ARG A 9 -4.13 -27.16 4.22
CA ARG A 9 -2.98 -28.01 3.90
C ARG A 9 -1.71 -27.60 4.66
N PHE A 10 -1.60 -26.31 4.99
CA PHE A 10 -0.45 -25.71 5.69
C PHE A 10 -0.95 -24.96 6.93
N PRO A 11 -1.31 -25.67 8.02
CA PRO A 11 -1.90 -25.07 9.22
C PRO A 11 -0.98 -24.08 9.95
N GLU A 12 0.33 -24.13 9.69
CA GLU A 12 1.33 -23.18 10.18
C GLU A 12 1.25 -21.79 9.50
N VAL A 13 0.55 -21.68 8.36
CA VAL A 13 0.38 -20.43 7.62
C VAL A 13 -0.84 -19.68 8.15
N ASN A 14 -0.61 -18.52 8.78
CA ASN A 14 -1.68 -17.72 9.40
C ASN A 14 -2.60 -17.04 8.37
N GLU A 15 -2.02 -16.45 7.33
CA GLU A 15 -2.73 -15.71 6.29
C GLU A 15 -1.99 -15.79 4.96
N VAL A 16 -2.74 -15.76 3.86
CA VAL A 16 -2.19 -15.69 2.50
C VAL A 16 -2.95 -14.60 1.76
N TYR A 17 -2.20 -13.82 1.00
CA TYR A 17 -2.72 -12.71 0.22
C TYR A 17 -2.57 -13.01 -1.27
N ILE A 18 -3.56 -12.57 -2.04
CA ILE A 18 -3.52 -12.59 -3.50
C ILE A 18 -3.25 -11.17 -3.96
N LEU A 19 -2.25 -10.98 -4.82
CA LEU A 19 -2.10 -9.73 -5.54
C LEU A 19 -3.28 -9.57 -6.49
N VAL A 20 -4.14 -8.59 -6.23
CA VAL A 20 -5.32 -8.29 -7.04
C VAL A 20 -4.92 -7.44 -8.22
N ASN A 21 -4.13 -6.39 -7.95
CA ASN A 21 -3.72 -5.43 -8.96
C ASN A 21 -2.44 -4.71 -8.57
N SER A 22 -1.79 -4.10 -9.55
CA SER A 22 -0.63 -3.25 -9.35
C SER A 22 -0.70 -2.04 -10.27
N PHE A 23 -0.44 -0.87 -9.73
CA PHE A 23 -0.46 0.39 -10.46
C PHE A 23 0.92 1.02 -10.44
N GLU A 24 1.22 1.81 -11.46
CA GLU A 24 2.37 2.71 -11.48
C GLU A 24 1.84 4.11 -11.76
N LEU A 25 2.27 5.07 -10.95
CA LEU A 25 1.95 6.48 -11.11
C LEU A 25 3.20 7.33 -10.96
N TYR A 26 3.09 8.59 -11.39
CA TYR A 26 4.09 9.60 -11.11
C TYR A 26 3.49 10.67 -10.19
N LEU A 27 4.21 11.02 -9.14
CA LEU A 27 3.92 12.20 -8.33
C LEU A 27 5.14 13.13 -8.39
N GLY A 28 4.97 14.28 -9.04
CA GLY A 28 6.10 15.07 -9.52
C GLY A 28 6.96 14.24 -10.50
N THR A 29 8.25 14.11 -10.21
CA THR A 29 9.19 13.29 -10.99
C THR A 29 9.35 11.87 -10.44
N GLN A 30 8.79 11.57 -9.27
CA GLN A 30 8.95 10.28 -8.63
C GLN A 30 7.96 9.27 -9.22
N LYS A 31 8.48 8.13 -9.68
CA LYS A 31 7.68 6.96 -10.03
C LYS A 31 7.35 6.18 -8.77
N ILE A 32 6.07 5.90 -8.55
CA ILE A 32 5.56 5.17 -7.40
C ILE A 32 4.71 4.01 -7.90
N LYS A 33 5.01 2.81 -7.39
CA LYS A 33 4.19 1.62 -7.58
C LYS A 33 3.26 1.43 -6.39
N ILE A 34 2.05 0.97 -6.67
CA ILE A 34 1.04 0.60 -5.69
C ILE A 34 0.72 -0.88 -5.91
N LYS A 35 0.71 -1.68 -4.84
CA LYS A 35 0.17 -3.05 -4.86
C LYS A 35 -1.13 -3.07 -4.09
N ILE A 36 -2.14 -3.74 -4.64
CA ILE A 36 -3.38 -4.04 -3.93
C ILE A 36 -3.49 -5.55 -3.76
N GLN A 37 -3.65 -5.97 -2.53
CA GLN A 37 -3.72 -7.37 -2.15
C GLN A 37 -5.02 -7.67 -1.42
N GLN A 38 -5.54 -8.88 -1.58
CA GLN A 38 -6.71 -9.37 -0.85
C GLN A 38 -6.37 -10.59 -0.01
N GLY A 39 -6.73 -10.55 1.27
CA GLY A 39 -6.59 -11.69 2.17
C GLY A 39 -7.56 -12.82 1.80
N ILE A 40 -7.06 -14.05 1.68
CA ILE A 40 -7.90 -15.21 1.35
C ILE A 40 -8.92 -15.51 2.46
N LYS A 41 -8.54 -15.27 3.72
CA LYS A 41 -9.34 -15.61 4.90
C LYS A 41 -10.42 -14.57 5.20
N ASN A 42 -10.05 -13.29 5.30
CA ASN A 42 -10.95 -12.19 5.67
C ASN A 42 -11.66 -11.56 4.45
N ARG A 43 -11.19 -11.85 3.22
CA ARG A 43 -11.66 -11.22 1.97
C ARG A 43 -11.49 -9.70 1.92
N LYS A 44 -10.72 -9.13 2.84
CA LYS A 44 -10.44 -7.70 2.90
C LYS A 44 -9.25 -7.36 2.03
N TYR A 45 -9.23 -6.11 1.60
CA TYR A 45 -8.16 -5.54 0.79
C TYR A 45 -7.15 -4.83 1.68
N SER A 46 -5.96 -4.68 1.13
CA SER A 46 -4.84 -3.93 1.68
C SER A 46 -4.04 -3.33 0.53
N TYR A 47 -3.31 -2.24 0.79
CA TYR A 47 -2.43 -1.64 -0.18
C TYR A 47 -1.03 -1.45 0.39
N SER A 48 -0.03 -1.44 -0.49
CA SER A 48 1.31 -0.95 -0.18
C SER A 48 1.79 0.00 -1.28
N ASN A 49 2.45 1.07 -0.86
CA ASN A 49 3.16 2.00 -1.74
C ASN A 49 4.64 1.63 -1.75
N SER A 50 5.27 1.63 -2.91
CA SER A 50 6.73 1.37 -3.04
C SER A 50 7.62 2.43 -2.41
N HIS A 51 7.05 3.62 -2.19
CA HIS A 51 7.74 4.75 -1.59
C HIS A 51 6.77 5.48 -0.68
N HIS A 52 7.28 6.06 0.40
CA HIS A 52 6.56 6.96 1.28
C HIS A 52 7.11 8.39 1.12
N TYR A 53 6.21 9.36 1.12
CA TYR A 53 6.58 10.76 1.10
C TYR A 53 7.02 11.20 2.51
N HIS A 54 8.19 11.83 2.59
CA HIS A 54 8.70 12.47 3.80
C HIS A 54 8.94 13.95 3.53
N GLY A 55 7.96 14.79 3.87
CA GLY A 55 8.08 16.23 3.81
C GLY A 55 9.05 16.75 4.86
N SER A 56 9.75 17.84 4.57
CA SER A 56 10.79 18.43 5.43
C SER A 56 10.29 18.88 6.79
N LYS A 57 8.99 19.16 6.91
CA LYS A 57 8.31 19.55 8.16
C LYS A 57 7.83 18.37 8.99
N GLN A 58 7.92 17.14 8.48
CA GLN A 58 7.45 15.94 9.17
C GLN A 58 8.59 15.28 9.97
N ALA A 59 8.25 14.72 11.13
CA ALA A 59 9.20 13.96 11.95
C ALA A 59 9.63 12.64 11.28
N GLY A 60 8.86 12.13 10.32
CA GLY A 60 9.15 10.94 9.53
C GLY A 60 8.21 10.82 8.32
N PRO A 61 8.42 9.80 7.46
CA PRO A 61 7.53 9.54 6.33
C PRO A 61 6.10 9.27 6.80
N TYR A 62 5.12 9.72 6.03
CA TYR A 62 3.73 9.43 6.33
C TYR A 62 3.34 8.03 5.82
N THR A 63 2.87 7.20 6.76
CA THR A 63 2.31 5.88 6.49
C THR A 63 0.93 5.79 7.15
N SER A 64 -0.09 5.47 6.38
CA SER A 64 -1.45 5.36 6.87
C SER A 64 -1.66 4.05 7.62
N SER A 65 -2.25 4.12 8.81
CA SER A 65 -2.70 2.91 9.52
C SER A 65 -3.94 2.26 8.89
N ARG A 66 -4.56 2.92 7.89
CA ARG A 66 -5.74 2.41 7.16
C ARG A 66 -5.38 1.53 5.96
N CYS A 67 -4.12 1.14 5.81
CA CYS A 67 -3.64 0.34 4.68
C CYS A 67 -4.11 -1.13 4.68
N VAL A 68 -4.87 -1.56 5.67
CA VAL A 68 -5.35 -2.94 5.85
C VAL A 68 -6.86 -2.99 6.15
N MET A 69 -7.45 -4.17 5.97
CA MET A 69 -8.85 -4.46 6.32
C MET A 69 -9.90 -3.63 5.56
N ILE A 70 -9.59 -3.29 4.31
CA ILE A 70 -10.40 -2.43 3.44
C ILE A 70 -11.49 -3.24 2.72
N ASP A 71 -12.65 -2.62 2.45
CA ASP A 71 -13.83 -3.34 1.93
C ASP A 71 -13.82 -3.53 0.41
N SER A 72 -13.07 -2.70 -0.32
CA SER A 72 -12.98 -2.79 -1.78
C SER A 72 -11.60 -2.46 -2.34
N GLU A 73 -11.31 -2.98 -3.54
CA GLU A 73 -10.11 -2.64 -4.31
C GLU A 73 -10.03 -1.14 -4.59
N LEU A 74 -11.16 -0.51 -4.95
CA LEU A 74 -11.21 0.92 -5.28
C LEU A 74 -10.89 1.79 -4.05
N GLU A 75 -11.45 1.44 -2.89
CA GLU A 75 -11.14 2.13 -1.63
C GLU A 75 -9.67 1.95 -1.24
N ALA A 76 -9.09 0.76 -1.49
CA ALA A 76 -7.67 0.53 -1.26
C ALA A 76 -6.79 1.39 -2.18
N LEU A 77 -7.16 1.53 -3.45
CA LEU A 77 -6.47 2.42 -4.39
C LEU A 77 -6.57 3.89 -3.95
N HIS A 78 -7.76 4.34 -3.56
CA HIS A 78 -7.97 5.71 -3.07
C HIS A 78 -7.14 5.98 -1.82
N GLY A 79 -7.12 5.06 -0.86
CA GLY A 79 -6.30 5.20 0.35
C GLY A 79 -4.81 5.25 0.05
N ALA A 80 -4.34 4.42 -0.90
CA ALA A 80 -2.94 4.43 -1.34
C ALA A 80 -2.55 5.78 -1.95
N ILE A 81 -3.39 6.34 -2.81
CA ILE A 81 -3.15 7.66 -3.43
C ILE A 81 -3.23 8.76 -2.38
N GLU A 82 -4.23 8.74 -1.50
CA GLU A 82 -4.39 9.73 -0.44
C GLU A 82 -3.15 9.77 0.48
N GLU A 83 -2.61 8.61 0.86
CA GLU A 83 -1.36 8.53 1.63
C GLU A 83 -0.21 9.29 0.97
N LEU A 84 -0.07 9.17 -0.35
CA LEU A 84 0.99 9.83 -1.11
C LEU A 84 0.75 11.33 -1.24
N THR A 85 -0.50 11.76 -1.36
CA THR A 85 -0.83 13.16 -1.70
C THR A 85 -1.16 14.05 -0.50
N ASN A 86 -1.57 13.49 0.64
CA ASN A 86 -2.13 14.27 1.76
C ASN A 86 -1.15 15.30 2.34
N PHE A 87 0.15 15.00 2.30
CA PHE A 87 1.21 15.90 2.78
C PHE A 87 2.18 16.34 1.68
N TYR A 88 1.90 15.95 0.43
CA TYR A 88 2.76 16.28 -0.69
C TYR A 88 2.78 17.79 -0.92
N ASP A 89 3.99 18.35 -1.01
CA ASP A 89 4.22 19.75 -1.35
C ASP A 89 5.27 19.78 -2.47
N GLU A 90 4.84 20.13 -3.68
CA GLU A 90 5.72 20.20 -4.85
C GLU A 90 6.83 21.25 -4.70
N ASN A 91 6.68 22.20 -3.77
CA ASN A 91 7.64 23.25 -3.50
C ASN A 91 8.58 22.92 -2.33
N ASP A 92 8.41 21.75 -1.69
CA ASP A 92 9.30 21.30 -0.63
C ASP A 92 10.56 20.64 -1.22
N TYR A 93 11.54 21.47 -1.59
CA TYR A 93 12.82 21.03 -2.15
C TYR A 93 13.65 20.12 -1.23
N ASN A 94 13.32 20.06 0.07
CA ASN A 94 13.99 19.22 1.05
C ASN A 94 13.22 17.92 1.34
N ALA A 95 12.04 17.73 0.73
CA ALA A 95 11.29 16.49 0.86
C ALA A 95 12.04 15.31 0.24
N LYS A 96 11.74 14.12 0.73
CA LYS A 96 12.36 12.88 0.29
C LYS A 96 11.31 11.81 0.01
N TRP A 97 11.64 10.98 -0.94
CA TRP A 97 10.96 9.71 -1.17
C TRP A 97 11.77 8.61 -0.49
N ILE A 98 11.14 7.94 0.48
CA ILE A 98 11.75 6.85 1.22
C ILE A 98 11.21 5.55 0.66
N GLU A 99 12.09 4.66 0.20
CA GLU A 99 11.68 3.34 -0.29
C GLU A 99 11.00 2.54 0.82
N ASN A 100 9.93 1.84 0.46
CA ASN A 100 9.25 0.91 1.35
C ASN A 100 9.90 -0.47 1.20
N GLU A 101 10.66 -0.90 2.21
CA GLU A 101 11.34 -2.20 2.22
C GLU A 101 10.37 -3.38 2.20
N ASP A 102 9.13 -3.17 2.65
CA ASP A 102 8.08 -4.20 2.72
C ASP A 102 7.23 -4.27 1.45
N PHE A 103 7.57 -3.52 0.39
CA PHE A 103 6.75 -3.40 -0.81
C PHE A 103 6.60 -4.69 -1.61
#